data_AF-A0A261QRN8-F1
#
_entry.id   AF-A0A261QRN8-F1
#
_cell.length_a   1.000
_cell.length_b   1.000
_cell.length_c   1.000
_cell.angle_alpha   90.00
_cell.angle_beta   90.00
_cell.angle_gamma   90.00
#
_symmetry.space_group_name_H-M   'P 1'
#
loop_
_entity.id
_entity.type
_entity.pdbx_description
1 polymer ?
#
loop_
_entity_poly.entity_id
_entity_poly.type
_entity_poly.pdbx_seq_one_letter_code
_entity_poly.pdbx_strand_id
1 'polypeptide(L)' 'MITVSVHCPRCYSDEIYRHGLSLTKHERFRCQCCRRPAYLPL' A
#
# COMPACT_ATOMS: atom_id res chain seq x y z
N MET A 1 16.59 -7.33 7.38
CA MET A 1 15.45 -7.16 6.45
C MET A 1 14.80 -5.84 6.78
N ILE A 2 14.88 -4.84 5.91
CA ILE A 2 14.25 -3.54 6.15
C ILE A 2 12.80 -3.70 5.74
N THR A 3 11.92 -3.98 6.70
CA THR A 3 10.48 -3.90 6.48
C THR A 3 10.11 -2.43 6.51
N VAL A 4 10.02 -1.82 5.34
CA VAL A 4 9.42 -0.49 5.22
C VAL A 4 7.96 -0.68 5.62
N SER A 5 7.59 -0.31 6.85
CA SER A 5 6.23 -0.43 7.34
C SER A 5 5.37 0.58 6.60
N VAL A 6 4.63 0.10 5.61
CA VAL A 6 3.70 0.92 4.83
C VAL A 6 2.42 0.99 5.63
N HIS A 7 2.09 2.18 6.15
CA HIS A 7 0.82 2.42 6.82
C HIS A 7 -0.12 3.19 5.92
N CYS A 8 -1.43 2.95 6.05
CA CYS A 8 -2.39 3.77 5.33
C CYS A 8 -2.42 5.19 5.93
N PRO A 9 -2.11 6.26 5.19
CA PRO A 9 -2.07 7.61 5.75
C PRO A 9 -3.43 8.14 6.21
N ARG A 10 -4.53 7.44 5.88
CA ARG A 10 -5.89 7.84 6.30
C ARG A 10 -6.35 7.20 7.60
N CYS A 11 -6.23 5.88 7.70
CA CYS A 11 -6.74 5.13 8.85
C CYS A 11 -5.62 4.59 9.75
N TYR A 12 -4.35 4.86 9.40
CA TYR A 12 -3.17 4.37 10.11
C TYR A 12 -3.13 2.84 10.27
N SER A 13 -3.89 2.13 9.44
CA SER A 13 -3.92 0.67 9.43
C SER A 13 -2.68 0.14 8.70
N ASP A 14 -2.07 -0.88 9.29
CA ASP A 14 -0.96 -1.66 8.71
C ASP A 14 -1.47 -2.75 7.75
N GLU A 15 -2.80 -2.95 7.68
CA GLU A 15 -3.41 -3.95 6.81
C GLU A 15 -3.46 -3.44 5.37
N ILE A 16 -2.36 -3.62 4.66
CA ILE A 16 -2.20 -3.24 3.26
C ILE A 16 -1.95 -4.48 2.41
N TYR A 17 -2.74 -4.64 1.35
CA TYR A 17 -2.62 -5.76 0.42
C TYR A 17 -2.21 -5.30 -0.99
N ARG A 18 -1.60 -6.21 -1.74
CA ARG A 18 -1.24 -5.97 -3.14
C ARG A 18 -2.50 -6.03 -3.99
N HIS A 19 -2.89 -4.90 -4.56
CA HIS A 19 -4.08 -4.80 -5.40
C HIS A 19 -3.79 -5.18 -6.85
N GLY A 20 -2.55 -4.98 -7.32
CA GLY A 20 -2.15 -5.38 -8.66
C GLY A 20 -0.90 -4.66 -9.14
N LEU A 21 -0.65 -4.75 -10.44
CA LEU A 21 0.46 -4.09 -11.12
C LEU A 21 -0.08 -2.99 -12.04
N SER A 22 0.65 -1.89 -12.14
CA SER A 22 0.44 -0.88 -13.18
C SER A 22 0.93 -1.41 -14.53
N LEU A 23 0.49 -0.79 -15.63
CA LEU A 23 1.02 -1.07 -16.97
C LEU A 23 2.55 -0.89 -17.05
N THR A 24 3.07 0.03 -16.24
CA THR A 24 4.51 0.29 -16.05
C THR A 24 5.18 -0.66 -15.05
N LYS A 25 4.57 -1.80 -14.72
CA LYS A 25 5.06 -2.81 -13.75
C LYS A 25 5.23 -2.31 -12.30
N HIS A 26 4.76 -1.11 -11.97
CA HIS A 26 4.74 -0.63 -10.58
C HIS A 26 3.65 -1.32 -9.76
N GLU A 27 4.04 -1.86 -8.61
CA GLU A 27 3.13 -2.45 -7.64
C GLU A 27 2.15 -1.42 -7.09
N ARG A 28 0.88 -1.82 -7.02
CA ARG A 28 -0.20 -1.01 -6.45
C ARG A 28 -0.66 -1.66 -5.17
N PHE A 29 -0.60 -0.89 -4.10
CA PHE A 29 -1.07 -1.30 -2.78
C PHE A 29 -2.39 -0.63 -2.45
N ARG A 30 -3.26 -1.35 -1.73
CA ARG A 30 -4.48 -0.78 -1.15
C ARG A 30 -4.58 -1.16 0.31
N CYS A 31 -5.10 -0.23 1.11
CA CYS A 31 -5.47 -0.53 2.47
C CYS A 31 -6.72 -1.42 2.48
N GLN A 32 -6.72 -2.45 3.30
CA GLN A 32 -7.84 -3.36 3.50
C GLN A 32 -9.01 -2.68 4.22
N CYS A 33 -8.71 -1.82 5.20
CA CYS A 33 -9.70 -1.12 6.01
C CYS A 33 -10.49 -0.06 5.22
N CYS A 34 -9.80 0.83 4.49
CA CYS A 34 -10.46 1.96 3.80
C CYS A 34 -10.45 1.86 2.27
N ARG A 35 -9.91 0.78 1.69
CA ARG A 35 -9.82 0.50 0.24
C ARG A 35 -9.16 1.60 -0.60
N ARG A 36 -8.44 2.53 0.04
CA ARG A 36 -7.70 3.61 -0.62
C ARG A 36 -6.32 3.12 -1.06
N PRO A 37 -5.78 3.69 -2.16
CA PRO A 37 -4.40 3.43 -2.55
C PRO A 37 -3.47 3.86 -1.43
N ALA A 38 -2.60 2.95 -1.01
CA ALA A 38 -1.46 3.28 -0.17
C ALA A 38 -0.28 3.50 -1.11
N TYR A 39 0.31 4.69 -1.05
CA TYR A 39 1.50 5.02 -1.81
C TYR A 39 2.69 4.61 -0.96
N LEU A 40 3.58 3.79 -1.52
CA LEU A 40 4.85 3.46 -0.87
C LEU A 40 5.64 4.76 -0.66
N PRO A 41 6.23 5.02 0.52
CA PRO A 41 7.28 6.02 0.60
C PRO A 41 8.46 5.49 -0.24
N LEU A 42 8.86 6.25 -1.26
CA LEU A 42 10.09 6.03 -2.01
C LEU A 42 11.30 6.02 -1.06
#